data_AF-A0A535JJD3-F1
#
_entry.id   AF-A0A535JJD3-F1
#
_cell.length_a   1.000
_cell.length_b   1.000
_cell.length_c   1.000
_cell.angle_alpha   90.00
_cell.angle_beta   90.00
_cell.angle_gamma   90.00
#
_symmetry.space_group_name_H-M   'P 1'
#
loop_
_entity.id
_entity.type
_entity.pdbx_description
1 polymer ?
#
loop_
_entity_poly.entity_id
_entity_poly.type
_entity_poly.pdbx_seq_one_letter_code
_entity_poly.pdbx_strand_id
1 'polypeptide(L)'
;MRMAEAALGVLILAIALYDVFQSVVLPRPSVGKLRVAPWILRPLWVTWRWLGTRDERIDRRENWLGTFGPVGLIALLAFWSLSSILGYALILDSIPQEITPPPADFWTSLYFSAGTLLPLSYGEIVPVGAVARIVIVAESATGIALIALVISLLFSLYGSFQRREELVVTLDALAGAPPAGLQILETVAKHRMPDELRATFDAWRGWSAAVLESHLAYPILVYFRSSHDNEAWLNSFGAVMDAATLVLSTVVSEDATEGHARLMFKVGNHLVEDLAWYFRFKNAGVPIVERQEFDDARDRLIKAGFNCREADIAWSEFASLRSMYASPLNELARRLAILPAKWIGDRSYLPHAQRQPARARRAKRA
;
A
#
# COMPACT_ATOMS: atom_id res chain seq x y z
N MET A 1 29.18 -24.40 25.10
CA MET A 1 29.06 -23.34 24.07
C MET A 1 28.48 -23.89 22.77
N ARG A 2 29.09 -24.91 22.14
CA ARG A 2 28.60 -25.52 20.89
C ARG A 2 27.11 -25.91 20.84
N MET A 3 26.57 -26.53 21.89
CA MET A 3 25.12 -26.85 21.94
C MET A 3 24.23 -25.61 21.98
N ALA A 4 24.71 -24.50 22.57
CA ALA A 4 23.97 -23.25 22.61
C ALA A 4 24.01 -22.53 21.25
N GLU A 5 25.15 -22.58 20.55
CA GLU A 5 25.27 -22.10 19.16
C GLU A 5 24.33 -22.86 18.23
N ALA A 6 24.31 -24.19 18.30
CA ALA A 6 23.39 -25.02 17.53
C ALA A 6 21.92 -24.67 17.81
N ALA A 7 21.54 -24.59 19.09
CA ALA A 7 20.17 -24.26 19.49
C ALA A 7 19.77 -22.85 19.03
N LEU A 8 20.67 -21.88 19.14
CA LEU A 8 20.45 -20.51 18.66
C LEU A 8 20.31 -20.47 17.14
N GLY A 9 21.16 -21.19 16.40
CA GLY A 9 21.07 -21.30 14.95
C GLY A 9 19.75 -21.88 14.48
N VAL A 10 19.31 -22.99 15.09
CA VAL A 10 18.00 -23.60 14.82
C VAL A 10 16.85 -22.63 15.13
N LEU A 11 16.93 -21.89 16.24
CA LEU A 11 15.91 -20.90 16.61
C LEU A 11 15.82 -19.77 15.57
N ILE A 12 16.97 -19.23 15.12
CA ILE A 12 17.01 -18.18 14.10
C ILE A 12 16.42 -18.70 12.78
N LEU A 13 16.78 -19.91 12.35
CA LEU A 13 16.21 -20.53 11.14
C LEU A 13 14.70 -20.72 11.25
N ALA A 14 14.21 -21.23 12.39
CA ALA A 14 12.80 -21.43 12.60
C ALA A 14 12.02 -20.11 12.53
N ILE A 15 12.55 -19.04 13.12
CA ILE A 15 11.94 -17.70 13.06
C ILE A 15 11.96 -17.15 11.62
N ALA A 16 13.09 -17.26 10.91
CA ALA A 16 13.22 -16.76 9.54
C ALA A 16 12.28 -17.49 8.58
N LEU A 17 12.27 -18.83 8.61
CA LEU A 17 11.40 -19.65 7.77
C LEU A 17 9.92 -19.43 8.11
N TYR A 18 9.59 -19.28 9.40
CA TYR A 18 8.23 -18.94 9.80
C TYR A 18 7.80 -17.57 9.28
N ASP A 19 8.67 -16.55 9.34
CA ASP A 19 8.36 -15.22 8.82
C ASP A 19 8.17 -15.21 7.29
N VAL A 20 9.01 -15.97 6.56
CA VAL A 20 8.86 -16.18 5.10
C VAL A 20 7.52 -16.87 4.80
N PHE A 21 7.21 -17.95 5.50
CA PHE A 21 5.95 -18.68 5.31
C PHE A 21 4.73 -17.79 5.58
N GLN A 22 4.76 -17.02 6.68
CA GLN A 22 3.70 -16.07 7.02
C GLN A 22 3.58 -14.91 6.03
N SER A 23 4.68 -14.47 5.43
CA SER A 23 4.69 -13.27 4.57
C SER A 23 4.46 -13.57 3.09
N VAL A 24 4.78 -14.78 2.63
CA VAL A 24 4.71 -15.15 1.21
C VAL A 24 3.68 -16.23 0.93
N VAL A 25 3.60 -17.25 1.79
CA VAL A 25 2.82 -18.48 1.50
C VAL A 25 1.38 -18.37 2.01
N LEU A 26 1.17 -17.74 3.17
CA LEU A 26 -0.18 -17.62 3.75
C LEU A 26 -0.99 -16.48 3.13
N PRO A 27 -2.17 -16.75 2.54
CA PRO A 27 -3.02 -15.72 1.94
C PRO A 27 -3.54 -14.69 2.94
N ARG A 28 -3.77 -15.11 4.19
CA ARG A 28 -4.23 -14.22 5.27
C ARG A 28 -3.34 -14.40 6.49
N PRO A 29 -2.23 -13.67 6.57
CA PRO A 29 -1.32 -13.78 7.71
C PRO A 29 -2.08 -13.40 8.99
N SER A 30 -2.06 -14.24 10.01
CA SER A 30 -2.75 -13.95 11.27
C SER A 30 -2.15 -12.71 11.95
N VAL A 31 -2.96 -11.68 12.16
CA VAL A 31 -2.51 -10.46 12.85
C VAL A 31 -2.21 -10.77 14.31
N GLY A 32 -0.98 -10.51 14.74
CA GLY A 32 -0.56 -10.66 16.14
C GLY A 32 0.31 -11.87 16.47
N LYS A 33 0.62 -12.76 15.51
CA LYS A 33 1.68 -13.78 15.68
C LYS A 33 3.04 -13.23 15.22
N LEU A 34 4.14 -13.83 15.68
CA LEU A 34 5.55 -13.45 15.52
C LEU A 34 5.95 -13.14 14.06
N ARG A 35 5.55 -11.98 13.52
CA ARG A 35 5.99 -11.47 12.21
C ARG A 35 7.08 -10.45 12.43
N VAL A 36 8.23 -10.66 11.80
CA VAL A 36 9.40 -9.79 11.86
C VAL A 36 9.34 -8.74 10.76
N ALA A 37 8.74 -9.03 9.60
CA ALA A 37 8.66 -8.09 8.48
C ALA A 37 8.14 -6.68 8.85
N PRO A 38 7.07 -6.49 9.66
CA PRO A 38 6.63 -5.15 10.08
C PRO A 38 7.65 -4.41 10.96
N TRP A 39 8.49 -5.12 11.72
CA TRP A 39 9.54 -4.53 12.55
C TRP A 39 10.70 -4.00 11.72
N ILE A 40 10.88 -4.51 10.50
CA ILE A 40 11.88 -4.03 9.54
C ILE A 40 11.31 -2.87 8.73
N LEU A 41 10.11 -3.06 8.16
CA LEU A 41 9.52 -2.10 7.24
C LEU A 41 9.08 -0.80 7.93
N ARG A 42 8.54 -0.86 9.15
CA ARG A 42 8.06 0.36 9.85
C ARG A 42 9.16 1.36 10.16
N PRO A 43 10.28 1.01 10.83
CA PRO A 43 11.35 1.97 11.07
C PRO A 43 12.01 2.41 9.76
N LEU A 44 12.17 1.49 8.80
CA LEU A 44 12.68 1.85 7.48
C LEU A 44 11.79 2.91 6.82
N TRP A 45 10.47 2.76 6.86
CA TRP A 45 9.51 3.73 6.33
C TRP A 45 9.59 5.07 7.06
N VAL A 46 9.68 5.08 8.39
CA VAL A 46 9.78 6.34 9.16
C VAL A 46 11.02 7.11 8.76
N THR A 47 12.17 6.44 8.67
CA THR A 47 13.43 7.07 8.20
C THR A 47 13.31 7.52 6.75
N TRP A 48 12.76 6.67 5.86
CA TRP A 48 12.62 6.98 4.44
C TRP A 48 11.73 8.20 4.21
N ARG A 49 10.59 8.26 4.91
CA ARG A 49 9.65 9.38 4.89
C ARG A 49 10.33 10.64 5.39
N TRP A 50 11.00 10.58 6.54
CA TRP A 50 11.67 11.75 7.12
C TRP A 50 12.75 12.33 6.21
N LEU A 51 13.50 11.48 5.50
CA LEU A 51 14.45 11.93 4.48
C LEU A 51 13.75 12.56 3.28
N GLY A 52 12.68 11.94 2.78
CA GLY A 52 11.94 12.42 1.61
C GLY A 52 11.22 13.75 1.86
N THR A 53 10.59 13.93 3.02
CA THR A 53 9.80 15.13 3.35
C THR A 53 10.64 16.37 3.64
N ARG A 54 11.97 16.28 3.54
CA ARG A 54 12.88 17.44 3.65
C ARG A 54 13.06 18.22 2.36
N ASP A 55 12.85 17.57 1.21
CA ASP A 55 12.91 18.28 -0.06
C ASP A 55 11.59 19.03 -0.25
N GLU A 56 11.68 20.34 -0.50
CA GLU A 56 10.51 21.18 -0.80
C GLU A 56 9.98 20.90 -2.22
N ARG A 57 10.79 20.31 -3.10
CA ARG A 57 10.36 19.92 -4.45
C ARG A 57 9.52 18.66 -4.42
N ILE A 58 8.24 18.83 -4.75
CA ILE A 58 7.25 17.75 -4.80
C ILE A 58 7.73 16.59 -5.67
N ASP A 59 8.13 16.84 -6.92
CA ASP A 59 8.56 15.77 -7.84
C ASP A 59 9.69 14.90 -7.28
N ARG A 60 10.66 15.50 -6.57
CA ARG A 60 11.77 14.75 -5.96
C ARG A 60 11.31 13.96 -4.74
N ARG A 61 10.43 14.54 -3.92
CA ARG A 61 9.82 13.86 -2.78
C ARG A 61 8.99 12.65 -3.23
N GLU A 62 8.17 12.83 -4.26
CA GLU A 62 7.30 11.79 -4.81
C GLU A 62 8.12 10.63 -5.38
N ASN A 63 9.14 10.93 -6.19
CA ASN A 63 10.08 9.94 -6.71
C ASN A 63 10.80 9.18 -5.58
N TRP A 64 11.32 9.88 -4.56
CA TRP A 64 12.00 9.24 -3.42
C TRP A 64 11.08 8.33 -2.62
N LEU A 65 9.84 8.77 -2.37
CA LEU A 65 8.86 7.96 -1.64
C LEU A 65 8.38 6.78 -2.49
N GLY A 66 8.33 6.93 -3.82
CA GLY A 66 8.00 5.86 -4.77
C GLY A 66 9.01 4.71 -4.77
N THR A 67 10.30 4.96 -4.49
CA THR A 67 11.32 3.89 -4.44
C THR A 67 11.22 3.00 -3.20
N PHE A 68 10.42 3.37 -2.19
CA PHE A 68 10.36 2.62 -0.94
C PHE A 68 9.82 1.19 -1.13
N GLY A 69 8.79 0.98 -1.96
CA GLY A 69 8.21 -0.35 -2.18
C GLY A 69 9.26 -1.39 -2.62
N PRO A 70 9.99 -1.14 -3.72
CA PRO A 70 11.10 -2.00 -4.16
C PRO A 70 12.23 -2.14 -3.12
N VAL A 71 12.66 -1.05 -2.48
CA VAL A 71 13.74 -1.10 -1.48
C VAL A 71 13.33 -1.90 -0.25
N GLY A 72 12.09 -1.73 0.23
CA GLY A 72 11.53 -2.47 1.35
C GLY A 72 11.45 -3.96 1.05
N LEU A 73 11.12 -4.34 -0.18
CA LEU A 73 11.14 -5.73 -0.61
C LEU A 73 12.58 -6.27 -0.55
N ILE A 74 13.55 -5.59 -1.17
CA ILE A 74 14.97 -5.99 -1.13
C ILE A 74 15.47 -6.12 0.32
N ALA A 75 15.08 -5.21 1.21
CA ALA A 75 15.44 -5.27 2.62
C ALA A 75 14.88 -6.51 3.32
N LEU A 76 13.64 -6.92 3.03
CA LEU A 76 13.08 -8.17 3.55
C LEU A 76 13.82 -9.40 3.01
N LEU A 77 14.16 -9.40 1.71
CA LEU A 77 14.93 -10.49 1.12
C LEU A 77 16.30 -10.62 1.75
N ALA A 78 17.01 -9.50 1.88
CA ALA A 78 18.31 -9.46 2.54
C ALA A 78 18.19 -9.94 3.99
N PHE A 79 17.16 -9.53 4.72
CA PHE A 79 16.92 -9.99 6.07
C PHE A 79 16.71 -11.51 6.15
N TRP A 80 15.85 -12.09 5.30
CA TRP A 80 15.60 -13.54 5.29
C TRP A 80 16.84 -14.33 4.91
N SER A 81 17.57 -13.88 3.88
CA SER A 81 18.82 -14.52 3.46
C SER A 81 19.88 -14.43 4.54
N LEU A 82 20.17 -13.24 5.08
CA LEU A 82 21.19 -13.06 6.12
C LEU A 82 20.84 -13.80 7.42
N SER A 83 19.57 -13.83 7.82
CA SER A 83 19.13 -14.61 8.99
C SER A 83 19.32 -16.11 8.76
N SER A 84 19.03 -16.58 7.54
CA SER A 84 19.21 -17.99 7.17
C SER A 84 20.69 -18.36 7.16
N ILE A 85 21.54 -17.54 6.54
CA ILE A 85 23.00 -17.71 6.54
C ILE A 85 23.52 -17.74 7.98
N LEU A 86 23.11 -16.79 8.82
CA LEU A 86 23.52 -16.76 10.23
C LEU A 86 23.08 -18.02 10.98
N GLY A 87 21.85 -18.48 10.78
CA GLY A 87 21.31 -19.66 11.42
C GLY A 87 22.04 -20.95 11.04
N TYR A 88 22.30 -21.15 9.75
CA TYR A 88 23.08 -22.29 9.25
C TYR A 88 24.56 -22.20 9.66
N ALA A 89 25.17 -21.02 9.59
CA ALA A 89 26.55 -20.81 10.03
C ALA A 89 26.74 -21.21 11.50
N LEU A 90 25.84 -20.82 12.40
CA LEU A 90 25.90 -21.21 13.82
C LEU A 90 25.74 -22.73 14.02
N ILE A 91 24.92 -23.38 13.21
CA ILE A 91 24.78 -24.85 13.25
C ILE A 91 26.09 -25.50 12.78
N LEU A 92 26.66 -25.06 11.67
CA LEU A 92 27.90 -25.61 11.11
C LEU A 92 29.10 -25.37 12.05
N ASP A 93 29.17 -24.18 12.67
CA ASP A 93 30.21 -23.81 13.64
C ASP A 93 30.17 -24.68 14.92
N SER A 94 29.01 -25.24 15.24
CA SER A 94 28.85 -26.16 16.38
C SER A 94 29.42 -27.57 16.12
N ILE A 95 29.65 -27.93 14.84
CA ILE A 95 30.12 -29.26 14.40
C ILE A 95 31.37 -29.19 13.51
N PRO A 96 32.46 -28.50 13.92
CA PRO A 96 33.63 -28.29 13.07
C PRO A 96 34.34 -29.59 12.68
N GLN A 97 34.21 -30.64 13.51
CA GLN A 97 34.74 -31.97 13.23
C GLN A 97 34.10 -32.69 12.03
N GLU A 98 32.93 -32.24 11.58
CA GLU A 98 32.23 -32.83 10.42
C GLU A 98 32.54 -32.12 9.10
N ILE A 99 33.42 -31.12 9.13
CA ILE A 99 33.75 -30.25 7.99
C ILE A 99 35.26 -30.33 7.73
N THR A 100 35.67 -30.37 6.46
CA THR A 100 37.09 -30.40 6.07
C THR A 100 37.39 -29.32 5.02
N PRO A 101 38.40 -28.47 5.25
CA PRO A 101 39.12 -28.29 6.51
C PRO A 101 38.17 -27.82 7.63
N PRO A 102 38.44 -28.15 8.91
CA PRO A 102 37.64 -27.65 10.02
C PRO A 102 37.63 -26.11 10.00
N PRO A 103 36.47 -25.44 10.18
CA PRO A 103 36.40 -23.99 10.25
C PRO A 103 37.34 -23.44 11.31
N ALA A 104 38.20 -22.50 10.93
CA ALA A 104 39.16 -21.89 11.86
C ALA A 104 38.48 -20.91 12.82
N ASP A 105 37.42 -20.25 12.36
CA ASP A 105 36.62 -19.28 13.09
C ASP A 105 35.17 -19.24 12.56
N PHE A 106 34.31 -18.53 13.29
CA PHE A 106 32.91 -18.33 12.91
C PHE A 106 32.74 -17.69 11.52
N TRP A 107 33.67 -16.83 11.10
CA TRP A 107 33.63 -16.19 9.78
C TRP A 107 33.82 -17.20 8.65
N THR A 108 34.64 -18.23 8.86
CA THR A 108 34.78 -19.37 7.94
C THR A 108 33.46 -20.14 7.81
N SER A 109 32.79 -20.42 8.93
CA SER A 109 31.47 -21.06 8.96
C SER A 109 30.40 -20.20 8.26
N LEU A 110 30.44 -18.87 8.46
CA LEU A 110 29.55 -17.91 7.81
C LEU A 110 29.76 -17.83 6.31
N TYR A 111 31.02 -17.81 5.87
CA TYR A 111 31.38 -17.85 4.45
C TYR A 111 30.90 -19.15 3.79
N PHE A 112 31.09 -20.28 4.47
CA PHE A 112 30.66 -21.58 3.97
C PHE A 112 29.14 -21.67 3.82
N SER A 113 28.40 -21.19 4.82
CA SER A 113 26.93 -21.09 4.77
C SER A 113 26.47 -20.14 3.65
N ALA A 114 27.06 -18.94 3.53
CA ALA A 114 26.73 -17.99 2.48
C ALA A 114 26.92 -18.58 1.07
N GLY A 115 28.01 -19.32 0.86
CA GLY A 115 28.27 -20.03 -0.40
C GLY A 115 27.30 -21.18 -0.67
N THR A 116 26.79 -21.83 0.38
CA THR A 116 25.87 -22.98 0.28
C THR A 116 24.42 -22.56 0.05
N LEU A 117 23.97 -21.48 0.71
CA LEU A 117 22.62 -20.94 0.56
C LEU A 117 22.38 -20.29 -0.81
N LEU A 118 23.41 -19.66 -1.41
CA LEU A 118 23.34 -19.02 -2.74
C LEU A 118 23.81 -19.94 -3.89
N PRO A 119 23.74 -21.26 -3.70
CA PRO A 119 24.52 -22.30 -4.40
C PRO A 119 25.76 -21.85 -5.19
N LEU A 120 26.62 -21.01 -4.59
CA LEU A 120 27.88 -20.56 -5.19
C LEU A 120 29.03 -21.54 -4.99
N SER A 121 28.96 -22.35 -3.91
CA SER A 121 30.06 -23.09 -3.29
C SER A 121 31.16 -23.56 -4.24
N TYR A 122 32.39 -23.13 -3.96
CA TYR A 122 33.59 -23.37 -4.78
C TYR A 122 34.32 -24.69 -4.43
N GLY A 123 33.82 -25.45 -3.46
CA GLY A 123 34.39 -26.75 -3.07
C GLY A 123 35.62 -26.70 -2.18
N GLU A 124 36.00 -25.52 -1.65
CA GLU A 124 37.14 -25.36 -0.73
C GLU A 124 36.88 -25.96 0.66
N ILE A 125 35.62 -25.94 1.09
CA ILE A 125 35.13 -26.47 2.37
C ILE A 125 34.08 -27.53 2.04
N VAL A 126 34.24 -28.74 2.58
CA VAL A 126 33.36 -29.87 2.28
C VAL A 126 32.82 -30.56 3.53
N PRO A 127 31.54 -31.00 3.51
CA PRO A 127 30.98 -31.80 4.59
C PRO A 127 31.44 -33.26 4.50
N VAL A 128 32.13 -33.73 5.53
CA VAL A 128 32.56 -35.14 5.63
C VAL A 128 31.64 -35.96 6.53
N GLY A 129 31.04 -35.33 7.55
CA GLY A 129 30.13 -35.98 8.49
C GLY A 129 28.67 -36.07 8.02
N ALA A 130 27.91 -37.01 8.59
CA ALA A 130 26.53 -37.26 8.21
C ALA A 130 25.60 -36.08 8.55
N VAL A 131 25.80 -35.43 9.70
CA VAL A 131 24.98 -34.30 10.14
C VAL A 131 25.27 -33.08 9.26
N ALA A 132 26.56 -32.77 9.02
CA ALA A 132 26.96 -31.67 8.14
C ALA A 132 26.39 -31.83 6.72
N ARG A 133 26.38 -33.06 6.17
CA ARG A 133 25.78 -33.34 4.86
C ARG A 133 24.28 -33.06 4.82
N ILE A 134 23.54 -33.45 5.86
CA ILE A 134 22.09 -33.16 5.95
C ILE A 134 21.86 -31.66 6.06
N VAL A 135 22.62 -30.96 6.90
CA VAL A 135 22.51 -29.51 7.10
C VAL A 135 22.73 -28.76 5.78
N ILE A 136 23.76 -29.12 5.02
CA ILE A 136 24.06 -28.49 3.73
C ILE A 136 23.00 -28.77 2.68
N VAL A 137 22.49 -30.01 2.60
CA VAL A 137 21.37 -30.33 1.70
C VAL A 137 20.13 -29.50 2.07
N ALA A 138 19.81 -29.39 3.36
CA ALA A 138 18.71 -28.57 3.84
C ALA A 138 18.94 -27.08 3.57
N GLU A 139 20.17 -26.59 3.70
CA GLU A 139 20.55 -25.21 3.42
C GLU A 139 20.40 -24.89 1.94
N SER A 140 20.94 -25.72 1.05
CA SER A 140 20.78 -25.53 -0.40
C SER A 140 19.30 -25.62 -0.83
N ALA A 141 18.53 -26.54 -0.25
CA ALA A 141 17.09 -26.62 -0.50
C ALA A 141 16.35 -25.36 -0.03
N THR A 142 16.73 -24.81 1.13
CA THR A 142 16.19 -23.54 1.64
C THR A 142 16.54 -22.38 0.72
N GLY A 143 17.78 -22.29 0.23
CA GLY A 143 18.21 -21.27 -0.72
C GLY A 143 17.39 -21.28 -2.02
N ILE A 144 17.21 -22.45 -2.62
CA ILE A 144 16.38 -22.64 -3.82
C ILE A 144 14.91 -22.27 -3.54
N ALA A 145 14.36 -22.74 -2.41
CA ALA A 145 12.99 -22.42 -2.03
C ALA A 145 12.79 -20.91 -1.80
N LEU A 146 13.74 -20.24 -1.15
CA LEU A 146 13.71 -18.78 -0.98
C LEU A 146 13.69 -18.08 -2.33
N ILE A 147 14.60 -18.41 -3.26
CA ILE A 147 14.64 -17.79 -4.60
C ILE A 147 13.31 -18.01 -5.34
N ALA A 148 12.76 -19.24 -5.33
CA ALA A 148 11.49 -19.54 -5.97
C ALA A 148 10.31 -18.75 -5.36
N LEU A 149 10.27 -18.64 -4.03
CA LEU A 149 9.26 -17.86 -3.31
C LEU A 149 9.37 -16.37 -3.62
N VAL A 150 10.58 -15.83 -3.70
CA VAL A 150 10.83 -14.42 -4.04
C VAL A 150 10.35 -14.10 -5.45
N ILE A 151 10.69 -14.93 -6.43
CA ILE A 151 10.24 -14.75 -7.81
C ILE A 151 8.71 -14.79 -7.88
N SER A 152 8.10 -15.76 -7.19
CA SER A 152 6.63 -15.89 -7.12
C SER A 152 5.98 -14.67 -6.45
N LEU A 153 6.58 -14.16 -5.38
CA LEU A 153 6.14 -12.97 -4.67
C LEU A 153 6.21 -11.73 -5.58
N LEU A 154 7.30 -11.54 -6.33
CA LEU A 154 7.44 -10.43 -7.27
C LEU A 154 6.31 -10.43 -8.29
N PHE A 155 6.04 -11.57 -8.94
CA PHE A 155 4.93 -11.66 -9.90
C PHE A 155 3.57 -11.37 -9.26
N SER A 156 3.31 -11.91 -8.06
CA SER A 156 2.06 -11.65 -7.32
C SER A 156 1.89 -10.17 -6.94
N LEU A 157 2.98 -9.53 -6.48
CA LEU A 157 2.99 -8.10 -6.13
C LEU A 157 2.77 -7.22 -7.35
N TYR A 158 3.50 -7.44 -8.45
CA TYR A 158 3.33 -6.64 -9.67
C TYR A 158 1.94 -6.83 -10.29
N GLY A 159 1.42 -8.06 -10.33
CA GLY A 159 0.07 -8.32 -10.84
C GLY A 159 -1.03 -7.71 -9.97
N SER A 160 -0.83 -7.63 -8.65
CA SER A 160 -1.76 -6.95 -7.75
C SER A 160 -1.66 -5.43 -7.83
N PHE A 161 -0.44 -4.91 -7.95
CA PHE A 161 -0.18 -3.49 -8.16
C PHE A 161 -0.80 -3.00 -9.48
N GLN A 162 -0.57 -3.71 -10.59
CA GLN A 162 -1.12 -3.33 -11.89
C GLN A 162 -2.66 -3.28 -11.88
N ARG A 163 -3.32 -4.29 -11.28
CA ARG A 163 -4.78 -4.31 -11.10
C ARG A 163 -5.29 -3.14 -10.25
N ARG A 164 -4.51 -2.70 -9.26
CA ARG A 164 -4.86 -1.52 -8.47
C ARG A 164 -4.75 -0.24 -9.31
N GLU A 165 -3.69 -0.10 -10.09
CA GLU A 165 -3.42 1.15 -10.82
C GLU A 165 -4.29 1.33 -12.06
N GLU A 166 -4.75 0.26 -12.70
CA GLU A 166 -5.58 0.33 -13.91
C GLU A 166 -6.80 1.25 -13.73
N LEU A 167 -7.58 1.04 -12.66
CA LEU A 167 -8.78 1.85 -12.40
C LEU A 167 -8.46 3.26 -11.89
N VAL A 168 -7.29 3.45 -11.26
CA VAL A 168 -6.83 4.76 -10.80
C VAL A 168 -6.61 5.68 -11.99
N VAL A 169 -5.94 5.18 -13.04
CA VAL A 169 -5.63 5.95 -14.26
C VAL A 169 -6.90 6.23 -15.05
N THR A 170 -7.81 5.26 -15.20
CA THR A 170 -9.06 5.49 -15.93
C THR A 170 -9.98 6.50 -15.24
N LEU A 171 -9.86 6.67 -13.92
CA LEU A 171 -10.69 7.61 -13.17
C LEU A 171 -10.34 9.07 -13.49
N ASP A 172 -9.11 9.40 -13.93
CA ASP A 172 -8.69 10.78 -14.21
C ASP A 172 -9.63 11.51 -15.18
N ALA A 173 -10.08 10.81 -16.22
CA ALA A 173 -11.02 11.36 -17.20
C ALA A 173 -12.36 11.82 -16.58
N LEU A 174 -12.77 11.23 -15.45
CA LEU A 174 -13.99 11.58 -14.72
C LEU A 174 -13.73 12.52 -13.55
N ALA A 175 -12.72 12.22 -12.73
CA ALA A 175 -12.45 12.89 -11.45
C ALA A 175 -11.49 14.08 -11.54
N GLY A 176 -10.77 14.21 -12.66
CA GLY A 176 -9.68 15.17 -12.86
C GLY A 176 -8.41 14.85 -12.05
N ALA A 177 -7.38 15.68 -12.26
CA ALA A 177 -6.10 15.61 -11.54
C ALA A 177 -5.85 16.92 -10.78
N PRO A 178 -5.90 16.93 -9.43
CA PRO A 178 -6.13 15.81 -8.53
C PRO A 178 -7.61 15.35 -8.49
N PRO A 179 -7.87 14.06 -8.17
CA PRO A 179 -9.21 13.50 -8.22
C PRO A 179 -10.13 14.10 -7.15
N ALA A 180 -11.37 14.41 -7.53
CA ALA A 180 -12.40 14.92 -6.64
C ALA A 180 -13.77 14.28 -6.90
N GLY A 181 -14.46 13.84 -5.84
CA GLY A 181 -15.76 13.19 -5.97
C GLY A 181 -16.84 14.06 -6.61
N LEU A 182 -16.85 15.36 -6.28
CA LEU A 182 -17.75 16.33 -6.92
C LEU A 182 -17.49 16.44 -8.43
N GLN A 183 -16.22 16.39 -8.85
CA GLN A 183 -15.84 16.50 -10.26
C GLN A 183 -16.37 15.30 -11.06
N ILE A 184 -16.35 14.08 -10.49
CA ILE A 184 -16.95 12.89 -11.12
C ILE A 184 -18.42 13.15 -11.48
N LEU A 185 -19.19 13.68 -10.53
CA LEU A 185 -20.61 13.95 -10.72
C LEU A 185 -20.86 15.05 -11.76
N GLU A 186 -20.09 16.14 -11.71
CA GLU A 186 -20.18 17.22 -12.70
C GLU A 186 -19.81 16.76 -14.11
N THR A 187 -18.74 15.96 -14.25
CA THR A 187 -18.30 15.42 -15.54
C THR A 187 -19.38 14.50 -16.14
N VAL A 188 -19.92 13.60 -15.33
CA VAL A 188 -21.01 12.71 -15.76
C VAL A 188 -22.26 13.49 -16.18
N ALA A 189 -22.66 14.49 -15.40
CA ALA A 189 -23.83 15.31 -15.71
C ALA A 189 -23.64 16.11 -16.99
N LYS A 190 -22.46 16.73 -17.17
CA LYS A 190 -22.09 17.49 -18.38
C LYS A 190 -22.20 16.64 -19.64
N HIS A 191 -21.78 15.39 -19.58
CA HIS A 191 -21.80 14.46 -20.72
C HIS A 191 -23.06 13.58 -20.78
N ARG A 192 -23.97 13.70 -19.81
CA ARG A 192 -25.21 12.90 -19.69
C ARG A 192 -24.94 11.39 -19.68
N MET A 193 -24.01 10.94 -18.84
CA MET A 193 -23.55 9.54 -18.76
C MET A 193 -23.93 8.84 -17.44
N PRO A 194 -25.21 8.74 -17.06
CA PRO A 194 -25.60 8.14 -15.78
C PRO A 194 -25.21 6.66 -15.68
N ASP A 195 -25.15 5.94 -16.80
CA ASP A 195 -24.71 4.54 -16.84
C ASP A 195 -23.21 4.40 -16.56
N GLU A 196 -22.40 5.36 -17.01
CA GLU A 196 -20.97 5.39 -16.72
C GLU A 196 -20.71 5.61 -15.23
N LEU A 197 -21.52 6.44 -14.55
CA LEU A 197 -21.43 6.61 -13.11
C LEU A 197 -21.75 5.31 -12.35
N ARG A 198 -22.77 4.57 -12.81
CA ARG A 198 -23.13 3.25 -12.25
C ARG A 198 -22.01 2.25 -12.47
N ALA A 199 -21.47 2.18 -13.68
CA ALA A 199 -20.32 1.33 -14.02
C ALA A 199 -19.09 1.69 -13.18
N THR A 200 -18.83 2.98 -12.97
CA THR A 200 -17.75 3.47 -12.11
C THR A 200 -17.91 2.97 -10.67
N PHE A 201 -19.10 3.09 -10.08
CA PHE A 201 -19.34 2.57 -8.73
C PHE A 201 -19.17 1.04 -8.65
N ASP A 202 -19.64 0.29 -9.64
CA ASP A 202 -19.46 -1.17 -9.67
C ASP A 202 -18.00 -1.60 -9.85
N ALA A 203 -17.27 -0.92 -10.73
CA ALA A 203 -15.85 -1.15 -10.95
C ALA A 203 -15.04 -0.86 -9.68
N TRP A 204 -15.30 0.28 -9.04
CA TRP A 204 -14.63 0.65 -7.80
C TRP A 204 -15.04 -0.22 -6.61
N ARG A 205 -16.25 -0.79 -6.60
CA ARG A 205 -16.65 -1.82 -5.62
C ARG A 205 -15.79 -3.07 -5.78
N GLY A 206 -15.63 -3.55 -7.02
CA GLY A 206 -14.75 -4.68 -7.34
C GLY A 206 -13.29 -4.38 -6.99
N TRP A 207 -12.83 -3.17 -7.31
CA TRP A 207 -11.50 -2.69 -6.95
C TRP A 207 -11.28 -2.66 -5.44
N SER A 208 -12.22 -2.14 -4.65
CA SER A 208 -12.10 -2.08 -3.20
C SER A 208 -11.99 -3.46 -2.59
N ALA A 209 -12.77 -4.43 -3.08
CA ALA A 209 -12.65 -5.83 -2.66
C ALA A 209 -11.28 -6.44 -3.05
N ALA A 210 -10.80 -6.18 -4.27
CA ALA A 210 -9.49 -6.66 -4.73
C ALA A 210 -8.32 -6.05 -3.93
N VAL A 211 -8.39 -4.75 -3.62
CA VAL A 211 -7.40 -4.05 -2.79
C VAL A 211 -7.43 -4.57 -1.36
N LEU A 212 -8.63 -4.78 -0.80
CA LEU A 212 -8.79 -5.38 0.52
C LEU A 212 -8.07 -6.72 0.63
N GLU A 213 -8.37 -7.66 -0.27
CA GLU A 213 -7.75 -8.98 -0.27
C GLU A 213 -6.24 -8.92 -0.51
N SER A 214 -5.78 -8.17 -1.51
CA SER A 214 -4.36 -8.09 -1.85
C SER A 214 -3.51 -7.40 -0.79
N HIS A 215 -4.01 -6.33 -0.15
CA HIS A 215 -3.24 -5.58 0.85
C HIS A 215 -3.30 -6.22 2.24
N LEU A 216 -4.31 -7.06 2.52
CA LEU A 216 -4.29 -7.95 3.67
C LEU A 216 -3.28 -9.09 3.49
N ALA A 217 -3.22 -9.69 2.29
CA ALA A 217 -2.25 -10.74 1.96
C ALA A 217 -0.81 -10.19 1.95
N TYR A 218 -0.62 -9.06 1.27
CA TYR A 218 0.69 -8.43 1.07
C TYR A 218 0.68 -6.96 1.53
N PRO A 219 0.81 -6.69 2.85
CA PRO A 219 0.73 -5.34 3.37
C PRO A 219 1.79 -4.36 2.84
N ILE A 220 2.87 -4.88 2.27
CA ILE A 220 3.89 -4.05 1.61
C ILE A 220 3.31 -3.25 0.43
N LEU A 221 2.24 -3.74 -0.23
CA LEU A 221 1.57 -3.07 -1.34
C LEU A 221 1.03 -1.69 -0.98
N VAL A 222 0.70 -1.44 0.30
CA VAL A 222 0.25 -0.12 0.77
C VAL A 222 1.31 0.95 0.52
N TYR A 223 2.59 0.58 0.53
CA TYR A 223 3.70 1.52 0.34
C TYR A 223 4.11 1.71 -1.13
N PHE A 224 3.58 0.90 -2.06
CA PHE A 224 3.80 1.15 -3.48
C PHE A 224 2.99 2.38 -3.88
N ARG A 225 3.68 3.43 -4.34
CA ARG A 225 3.01 4.62 -4.88
C ARG A 225 2.46 4.36 -6.28
N SER A 226 1.41 5.09 -6.61
CA SER A 226 0.86 5.13 -7.95
C SER A 226 1.88 5.71 -8.93
N SER A 227 1.86 5.23 -10.18
CA SER A 227 2.86 5.59 -11.19
C SER A 227 2.70 7.01 -11.75
N HIS A 228 1.54 7.63 -11.57
CA HIS A 228 1.26 9.00 -12.02
C HIS A 228 1.29 9.98 -10.85
N ASP A 229 2.12 11.02 -10.97
CA ASP A 229 2.52 11.92 -9.87
C ASP A 229 1.34 12.67 -9.21
N ASN A 230 0.20 12.81 -9.90
CA ASN A 230 -0.99 13.52 -9.39
C ASN A 230 -2.14 12.59 -8.96
N GLU A 231 -1.97 11.27 -9.10
CA GLU A 231 -3.06 10.29 -8.98
C GLU A 231 -2.70 9.23 -7.93
N ALA A 232 -2.61 9.64 -6.67
CA ALA A 232 -2.48 8.65 -5.61
C ALA A 232 -3.74 7.79 -5.52
N TRP A 233 -3.58 6.45 -5.55
CA TRP A 233 -4.68 5.49 -5.43
C TRP A 233 -5.65 5.80 -4.27
N LEU A 234 -5.12 6.31 -3.14
CA LEU A 234 -5.91 6.67 -1.97
C LEU A 234 -6.81 7.89 -2.23
N ASN A 235 -6.31 8.86 -2.99
CA ASN A 235 -7.08 10.05 -3.37
C ASN A 235 -8.17 9.68 -4.37
N SER A 236 -7.86 8.83 -5.35
CA SER A 236 -8.84 8.32 -6.32
C SER A 236 -9.94 7.52 -5.62
N PHE A 237 -9.58 6.61 -4.71
CA PHE A 237 -10.53 5.88 -3.89
C PHE A 237 -11.40 6.81 -3.04
N GLY A 238 -10.80 7.79 -2.37
CA GLY A 238 -11.55 8.75 -1.57
C GLY A 238 -12.45 9.67 -2.41
N ALA A 239 -12.06 10.03 -3.63
CA ALA A 239 -12.92 10.74 -4.57
C ALA A 239 -14.17 9.93 -4.92
N VAL A 240 -14.04 8.62 -5.17
CA VAL A 240 -15.20 7.76 -5.44
C VAL A 240 -16.06 7.56 -4.19
N MET A 241 -15.46 7.42 -3.01
CA MET A 241 -16.19 7.40 -1.73
C MET A 241 -16.99 8.69 -1.49
N ASP A 242 -16.38 9.84 -1.78
CA ASP A 242 -17.02 11.15 -1.65
C ASP A 242 -18.14 11.34 -2.69
N ALA A 243 -17.96 10.86 -3.93
CA ALA A 243 -19.00 10.85 -4.95
C ALA A 243 -20.19 9.96 -4.56
N ALA A 244 -19.93 8.74 -4.07
CA ALA A 244 -20.97 7.84 -3.58
C ALA A 244 -21.71 8.47 -2.39
N THR A 245 -20.98 9.08 -1.46
CA THR A 245 -21.57 9.75 -0.29
C THR A 245 -22.49 10.91 -0.72
N LEU A 246 -22.05 11.76 -1.64
CA LEU A 246 -22.87 12.86 -2.19
C LEU A 246 -24.13 12.34 -2.91
N VAL A 247 -24.03 11.23 -3.65
CA VAL A 247 -25.20 10.60 -4.27
C VAL A 247 -26.21 10.13 -3.21
N LEU A 248 -25.74 9.49 -2.14
CA LEU A 248 -26.60 8.95 -1.08
C LEU A 248 -27.25 10.04 -0.22
N SER A 249 -26.51 11.09 0.13
CA SER A 249 -26.96 12.13 1.05
C SER A 249 -27.66 13.31 0.38
N THR A 250 -27.27 13.64 -0.85
CA THR A 250 -27.57 14.95 -1.43
C THR A 250 -28.44 14.85 -2.68
N VAL A 251 -28.18 13.87 -3.55
CA VAL A 251 -28.91 13.70 -4.80
C VAL A 251 -30.23 12.97 -4.55
N VAL A 252 -31.32 13.49 -5.10
CA VAL A 252 -32.60 12.76 -5.21
C VAL A 252 -32.52 11.97 -6.51
N SER A 253 -32.28 10.66 -6.42
CA SER A 253 -32.22 9.78 -7.59
C SER A 253 -33.49 8.93 -7.65
N GLU A 254 -34.17 8.94 -8.79
CA GLU A 254 -35.30 8.05 -9.09
C GLU A 254 -34.84 6.72 -9.72
N ASP A 255 -33.54 6.62 -10.01
CA ASP A 255 -32.92 5.53 -10.76
C ASP A 255 -32.05 4.62 -9.87
N ALA A 256 -31.58 3.50 -10.45
CA ALA A 256 -30.72 2.54 -9.76
C ALA A 256 -29.36 3.09 -9.26
N THR A 257 -28.97 4.33 -9.62
CA THR A 257 -27.70 4.95 -9.25
C THR A 257 -27.45 4.98 -7.74
N GLU A 258 -28.49 5.25 -6.95
CA GLU A 258 -28.40 5.20 -5.49
C GLU A 258 -27.99 3.81 -4.98
N GLY A 259 -28.53 2.75 -5.61
CA GLY A 259 -28.20 1.36 -5.27
C GLY A 259 -26.72 1.04 -5.51
N HIS A 260 -26.18 1.40 -6.68
CA HIS A 260 -24.75 1.19 -7.00
C HIS A 260 -23.84 2.00 -6.05
N ALA A 261 -24.18 3.27 -5.79
CA ALA A 261 -23.46 4.10 -4.82
C ALA A 261 -23.46 3.48 -3.42
N ARG A 262 -24.61 2.95 -2.96
CA ARG A 262 -24.76 2.30 -1.65
C ARG A 262 -23.89 1.04 -1.52
N LEU A 263 -23.84 0.23 -2.57
CA LEU A 263 -23.01 -0.98 -2.59
C LEU A 263 -21.51 -0.63 -2.62
N MET A 264 -21.11 0.34 -3.43
CA MET A 264 -19.73 0.86 -3.43
C MET A 264 -19.34 1.41 -2.05
N PHE A 265 -20.17 2.29 -1.48
CA PHE A 265 -19.93 2.88 -0.16
C PHE A 265 -19.76 1.81 0.92
N LYS A 266 -20.59 0.76 0.93
CA LYS A 266 -20.50 -0.31 1.93
C LYS A 266 -19.18 -1.08 1.83
N VAL A 267 -18.79 -1.51 0.63
CA VAL A 267 -17.52 -2.25 0.44
C VAL A 267 -16.32 -1.34 0.68
N GLY A 268 -16.39 -0.09 0.25
CA GLY A 268 -15.35 0.90 0.50
C GLY A 268 -15.14 1.20 1.99
N ASN A 269 -16.21 1.27 2.79
CA ASN A 269 -16.07 1.41 4.25
C ASN A 269 -15.36 0.21 4.87
N HIS A 270 -15.68 -1.03 4.46
CA HIS A 270 -14.96 -2.21 4.94
C HIS A 270 -13.46 -2.16 4.61
N LEU A 271 -13.09 -1.69 3.42
CA LEU A 271 -11.69 -1.45 3.08
C LEU A 271 -11.03 -0.45 4.04
N VAL A 272 -11.71 0.66 4.35
CA VAL A 272 -11.19 1.69 5.26
C VAL A 272 -11.07 1.17 6.70
N GLU A 273 -12.06 0.41 7.18
CA GLU A 273 -12.07 -0.23 8.49
C GLU A 273 -10.90 -1.21 8.64
N ASP A 274 -10.67 -2.07 7.65
CA ASP A 274 -9.59 -3.06 7.67
C ASP A 274 -8.21 -2.40 7.62
N LEU A 275 -8.03 -1.36 6.80
CA LEU A 275 -6.79 -0.57 6.78
C LEU A 275 -6.59 0.17 8.11
N ALA A 276 -7.64 0.74 8.68
CA ALA A 276 -7.59 1.39 9.99
C ALA A 276 -7.17 0.41 11.08
N TRP A 277 -7.73 -0.80 11.06
CA TRP A 277 -7.39 -1.85 12.01
C TRP A 277 -5.93 -2.33 11.84
N TYR A 278 -5.48 -2.56 10.60
CA TYR A 278 -4.09 -2.94 10.30
C TYR A 278 -3.08 -1.89 10.81
N PHE A 279 -3.36 -0.61 10.57
CA PHE A 279 -2.49 0.49 10.99
C PHE A 279 -2.72 0.96 12.43
N ARG A 280 -3.75 0.44 13.11
CA ARG A 280 -4.19 0.80 14.46
C ARG A 280 -4.63 2.26 14.58
N PHE A 281 -5.32 2.77 13.57
CA PHE A 281 -5.95 4.08 13.62
C PHE A 281 -7.28 4.01 14.38
N LYS A 282 -7.60 5.09 15.10
CA LYS A 282 -8.92 5.29 15.70
C LYS A 282 -9.71 6.23 14.80
N ASN A 283 -10.95 5.86 14.47
CA ASN A 283 -11.84 6.78 13.79
C ASN A 283 -12.33 7.85 14.80
N ALA A 284 -12.07 9.12 14.50
CA ALA A 284 -12.52 10.24 15.31
C ALA A 284 -14.03 10.57 15.13
N GLY A 285 -14.73 9.92 14.19
CA GLY A 285 -16.16 10.13 13.97
C GLY A 285 -16.50 11.53 13.44
N VAL A 286 -15.56 12.16 12.74
CA VAL A 286 -15.72 13.50 12.16
C VAL A 286 -15.62 13.44 10.64
N PRO A 287 -16.43 14.23 9.90
CA PRO A 287 -16.43 14.21 8.45
C PRO A 287 -15.20 14.90 7.82
N ILE A 288 -14.48 15.72 8.60
CA ILE A 288 -13.30 16.48 8.13
C ILE A 288 -13.63 17.25 6.82
N VAL A 289 -14.82 17.85 6.79
CA VAL A 289 -15.33 18.78 5.78
C VAL A 289 -16.20 19.77 6.55
N GLU A 290 -16.08 21.06 6.26
CA GLU A 290 -16.91 22.10 6.88
C GLU A 290 -18.25 22.24 6.15
N ARG A 291 -19.27 22.75 6.86
CA ARG A 291 -20.60 22.94 6.29
C ARG A 291 -20.57 23.81 5.04
N GLN A 292 -19.80 24.90 5.06
CA GLN A 292 -19.66 25.80 3.91
C GLN A 292 -19.11 25.08 2.67
N GLU A 293 -18.09 24.22 2.86
CA GLU A 293 -17.50 23.45 1.75
C GLU A 293 -18.52 22.47 1.13
N PHE A 294 -19.42 21.93 1.95
CA PHE A 294 -20.52 21.10 1.49
C PHE A 294 -21.59 21.91 0.74
N ASP A 295 -21.99 23.06 1.27
CA ASP A 295 -22.98 23.92 0.62
C ASP A 295 -22.48 24.39 -0.76
N ASP A 296 -21.19 24.76 -0.87
CA ASP A 296 -20.56 25.08 -2.15
C ASP A 296 -20.59 23.90 -3.13
N ALA A 297 -20.38 22.67 -2.64
CA ALA A 297 -20.45 21.46 -3.45
C ALA A 297 -21.89 21.16 -3.90
N ARG A 298 -22.88 21.34 -3.02
CA ARG A 298 -24.30 21.18 -3.33
C ARG A 298 -24.77 22.19 -4.38
N ASP A 299 -24.36 23.45 -4.27
CA ASP A 299 -24.69 24.48 -5.26
C ASP A 299 -24.11 24.17 -6.63
N ARG A 300 -22.90 23.59 -6.67
CA ARG A 300 -22.28 23.09 -7.90
C ARG A 300 -23.05 21.90 -8.49
N LEU A 301 -23.53 20.97 -7.67
CA LEU A 301 -24.39 19.87 -8.13
C LEU A 301 -25.70 20.39 -8.73
N ILE A 302 -26.35 21.38 -8.10
CA ILE A 302 -27.57 22.00 -8.63
C ILE A 302 -27.27 22.65 -10.00
N LYS A 303 -26.16 23.40 -10.12
CA LYS A 303 -25.73 24.00 -11.39
C LYS A 303 -25.42 22.96 -12.47
N ALA A 304 -24.93 21.78 -12.08
CA ALA A 304 -24.69 20.67 -12.99
C ALA A 304 -25.98 19.96 -13.43
N GLY A 305 -27.13 20.28 -12.82
CA GLY A 305 -28.44 19.74 -13.18
C GLY A 305 -28.95 18.61 -12.30
N PHE A 306 -28.32 18.35 -11.14
CA PHE A 306 -28.83 17.38 -10.18
C PHE A 306 -29.98 17.96 -9.38
N ASN A 307 -31.01 17.14 -9.11
CA ASN A 307 -32.02 17.45 -8.12
C ASN A 307 -31.46 17.15 -6.73
N CYS A 308 -31.35 18.17 -5.88
CA CYS A 308 -30.72 18.06 -4.57
C CYS A 308 -31.74 18.18 -3.44
N ARG A 309 -31.57 17.38 -2.38
CA ARG A 309 -32.33 17.48 -1.14
C ARG A 309 -32.15 18.85 -0.47
N GLU A 310 -33.01 19.14 0.49
CA GLU A 310 -32.89 20.32 1.36
C GLU A 310 -31.52 20.33 2.06
N ALA A 311 -30.90 21.50 2.16
CA ALA A 311 -29.49 21.63 2.53
C ALA A 311 -29.18 21.03 3.92
N ASP A 312 -30.03 21.25 4.92
CA ASP A 312 -29.79 20.77 6.28
C ASP A 312 -29.95 19.26 6.44
N ILE A 313 -30.96 18.69 5.78
CA ILE A 313 -31.14 17.24 5.71
C ILE A 313 -29.94 16.62 5.02
N ALA A 314 -29.58 17.14 3.84
CA ALA A 314 -28.48 16.63 3.04
C ALA A 314 -27.14 16.69 3.76
N TRP A 315 -26.87 17.78 4.49
CA TRP A 315 -25.66 17.92 5.30
C TRP A 315 -25.61 16.92 6.45
N SER A 316 -26.72 16.75 7.18
CA SER A 316 -26.75 15.85 8.34
C SER A 316 -26.41 14.41 7.93
N GLU A 317 -26.95 13.97 6.80
CA GLU A 317 -26.69 12.66 6.23
C GLU A 317 -25.29 12.54 5.63
N PHE A 318 -24.84 13.58 4.90
CA PHE A 318 -23.47 13.64 4.37
C PHE A 318 -22.43 13.54 5.48
N ALA A 319 -22.58 14.34 6.53
CA ALA A 319 -21.67 14.36 7.67
C ALA A 319 -21.66 13.01 8.41
N SER A 320 -22.82 12.39 8.59
CA SER A 320 -22.95 11.06 9.19
C SER A 320 -22.22 10.00 8.38
N LEU A 321 -22.51 9.87 7.08
CA LEU A 321 -21.88 8.89 6.20
C LEU A 321 -20.37 9.14 6.08
N ARG A 322 -19.97 10.40 5.91
CA ARG A 322 -18.56 10.77 5.76
C ARG A 322 -17.73 10.52 7.01
N SER A 323 -18.32 10.67 8.19
CA SER A 323 -17.65 10.38 9.47
C SER A 323 -17.16 8.93 9.60
N MET A 324 -17.74 7.99 8.84
CA MET A 324 -17.39 6.57 8.88
C MET A 324 -15.98 6.30 8.31
N TYR A 325 -15.54 7.08 7.32
CA TYR A 325 -14.30 6.81 6.60
C TYR A 325 -13.30 7.98 6.57
N ALA A 326 -13.75 9.23 6.76
CA ALA A 326 -12.91 10.41 6.54
C ALA A 326 -11.67 10.47 7.45
N SER A 327 -11.82 10.20 8.75
CA SER A 327 -10.70 10.27 9.69
C SER A 327 -9.62 9.22 9.42
N PRO A 328 -9.95 7.91 9.30
CA PRO A 328 -8.95 6.91 8.96
C PRO A 328 -8.29 7.16 7.59
N LEU A 329 -9.05 7.61 6.60
CA LEU A 329 -8.52 7.92 5.27
C LEU A 329 -7.51 9.08 5.31
N ASN A 330 -7.78 10.12 6.11
CA ASN A 330 -6.85 11.23 6.32
C ASN A 330 -5.60 10.84 7.12
N GLU A 331 -5.73 9.93 8.10
CA GLU A 331 -4.57 9.37 8.81
C GLU A 331 -3.70 8.50 7.90
N LEU A 332 -4.32 7.71 7.01
CA LEU A 332 -3.62 6.97 5.96
C LEU A 332 -2.85 7.90 5.03
N ALA A 333 -3.50 8.95 4.53
CA ALA A 333 -2.87 9.94 3.66
C ALA A 333 -1.65 10.59 4.33
N ARG A 334 -1.78 11.00 5.61
CA ARG A 334 -0.66 11.53 6.40
C ARG A 334 0.45 10.52 6.63
N ARG A 335 0.12 9.26 6.95
CA ARG A 335 1.11 8.20 7.23
C ARG A 335 1.90 7.82 5.98
N LEU A 336 1.26 7.83 4.82
CA LEU A 336 1.87 7.53 3.52
C LEU A 336 2.48 8.78 2.84
N ALA A 337 2.33 9.96 3.46
CA ALA A 337 2.75 11.25 2.93
C ALA A 337 2.19 11.54 1.52
N ILE A 338 0.95 11.12 1.27
CA ILE A 338 0.26 11.30 0.00
C ILE A 338 -0.01 12.78 -0.25
N LEU A 339 0.11 13.21 -1.51
CA LEU A 339 -0.24 14.57 -1.91
C LEU A 339 -1.70 14.87 -1.57
N PRO A 340 -2.01 16.05 -1.03
CA PRO A 340 -3.39 16.37 -0.69
C PRO A 340 -4.27 16.48 -1.94
N ALA A 341 -5.51 16.05 -1.81
CA ALA A 341 -6.57 16.20 -2.80
C ALA A 341 -7.79 16.87 -2.16
N LYS A 342 -8.81 17.18 -2.96
CA LYS A 342 -10.03 17.82 -2.43
C LYS A 342 -10.66 16.89 -1.37
N TRP A 343 -10.81 17.41 -0.15
CA TRP A 343 -11.33 16.71 1.03
C TRP A 343 -10.47 15.54 1.57
N ILE A 344 -9.24 15.34 1.09
CA ILE A 344 -8.30 14.29 1.56
C ILE A 344 -6.90 14.88 1.78
N GLY A 345 -6.30 14.63 2.94
CA GLY A 345 -4.96 15.09 3.31
C GLY A 345 -4.94 16.47 3.99
N ASP A 346 -3.73 16.94 4.31
CA ASP A 346 -3.52 18.29 4.84
C ASP A 346 -3.78 19.31 3.71
N ARG A 347 -4.85 20.09 3.86
CA ARG A 347 -5.51 20.89 2.81
C ARG A 347 -4.68 22.07 2.28
N SER A 348 -3.41 22.12 2.62
CA SER A 348 -2.50 23.26 2.42
C SER A 348 -2.00 23.41 0.98
N TYR A 349 -2.38 22.54 0.04
CA TYR A 349 -1.88 22.62 -1.35
C TYR A 349 -2.90 22.14 -2.41
N LEU A 350 -3.40 23.07 -3.25
CA LEU A 350 -4.11 22.80 -4.50
C LEU A 350 -3.44 23.61 -5.64
N PRO A 351 -2.45 23.05 -6.36
CA PRO A 351 -1.64 23.80 -7.32
C PRO A 351 -2.44 24.32 -8.53
N HIS A 352 -3.58 23.70 -8.85
CA HIS A 352 -4.35 24.02 -10.06
C HIS A 352 -5.50 25.02 -9.86
N ALA A 353 -5.79 25.44 -8.63
CA ALA A 353 -6.72 26.54 -8.39
C ALA A 353 -6.16 27.92 -8.83
N GLN A 354 -4.84 28.03 -9.04
CA GLN A 354 -4.16 29.30 -9.34
C GLN A 354 -3.89 29.58 -10.82
N ARG A 355 -4.31 28.73 -11.77
CA ARG A 355 -4.32 29.14 -13.19
C ARG A 355 -5.56 30.01 -13.47
N GLN A 356 -5.54 31.25 -12.99
CA GLN A 356 -6.32 32.31 -13.61
C GLN A 356 -5.93 32.38 -15.08
N PRO A 357 -6.88 32.46 -16.03
CA PRO A 357 -6.54 32.67 -17.43
C PRO A 357 -5.76 33.98 -17.51
N ALA A 358 -4.53 33.92 -18.00
CA ALA A 358 -3.71 35.09 -18.22
C ALA A 358 -4.53 36.10 -19.01
N ARG A 359 -4.85 37.24 -18.38
CA ARG A 359 -5.48 38.40 -19.02
C ARG A 359 -4.78 38.61 -20.36
N ALA A 360 -5.55 38.46 -21.44
CA ALA A 360 -5.12 38.77 -22.79
C ALA A 360 -4.38 40.11 -22.76
N ARG A 361 -3.07 40.07 -23.05
CA ARG A 361 -2.27 41.28 -23.27
C ARG A 361 -2.94 42.01 -24.43
N ARG A 362 -3.63 43.09 -24.09
CA ARG A 362 -4.20 44.06 -25.02
C ARG A 362 -3.07 44.45 -25.99
N ALA A 363 -3.19 44.00 -27.23
CA ALA A 363 -2.29 44.39 -28.30
C ALA A 363 -2.46 45.90 -28.51
N LYS A 364 -1.47 46.68 -28.06
CA LYS A 364 -1.21 48.00 -28.64
C LYS A 364 -0.65 47.74 -30.04
N ARG A 365 -1.43 48.06 -31.08
CA ARG A 365 -0.95 48.44 -32.42
C ARG A 365 -2.14 48.88 -33.28
N ALA A 366 -2.39 50.19 -33.27
CA ALA A 366 -2.59 51.07 -34.42
C ALA A 366 -2.83 52.48 -33.86
#